data_AF-A0A7K4DI90-F1
#
_entry.id   AF-A0A7K4DI90-F1
#
_cell.length_a   1.000
_cell.length_b   1.000
_cell.length_c   1.000
_cell.angle_alpha   90.00
_cell.angle_beta   90.00
_cell.angle_gamma   90.00
#
_symmetry.space_group_name_H-M   'P 1'
#
loop_
_entity.id
_entity.type
_entity.pdbx_description
1 polymer ?
#
loop_
_entity_poly.entity_id
_entity_poly.type
_entity_poly.pdbx_seq_one_letter_code
_entity_poly.pdbx_strand_id
1 'polypeptide(L)'
;MPLAVIEAILVLSPDGISTACLEWEWIEEEIQWKNQRGERPEENWKRHFSPLIREIRDIVQKARLAVTQNVNSILVVTNFEIGRRIVEHEQQGEPKAGYGKQTIQELSHQLTEEFGRGFSKRNLEYMRRFYLEYCGSAPPAVPCQSDTVVSAGQPIAQTLSAQFTPRFALSWSHYIFLMNIDNLEERRFYEIEVQHRR
;
A
#
# COMPACT_ATOMS: atom_id res chain seq x y z
N MET A 1 37.43 -16.72 -25.89
CA MET A 1 38.90 -16.87 -25.80
C MET A 1 39.49 -15.47 -25.70
N PRO A 2 39.91 -15.00 -24.51
CA PRO A 2 40.51 -13.67 -24.38
C PRO A 2 41.97 -13.70 -24.85
N LEU A 3 42.42 -12.58 -25.43
CA LEU A 3 43.72 -12.37 -26.11
C LEU A 3 44.98 -12.77 -25.30
N ALA A 4 44.87 -13.03 -24.00
CA ALA A 4 46.01 -13.29 -23.11
C ALA A 4 46.74 -14.62 -23.38
N VAL A 5 46.14 -15.56 -24.11
CA VAL A 5 46.74 -16.89 -24.33
C VAL A 5 47.74 -16.91 -25.49
N ILE A 6 47.71 -15.91 -26.39
CA ILE A 6 48.56 -15.91 -27.59
C ILE A 6 49.95 -15.28 -27.32
N GLU A 7 50.10 -14.41 -26.30
CA GLU A 7 51.40 -13.78 -26.01
C GLU A 7 52.44 -14.73 -25.37
N ALA A 8 52.04 -15.89 -24.87
CA ALA A 8 52.97 -16.80 -24.20
C ALA A 8 53.83 -17.68 -25.14
N ILE A 9 53.58 -17.69 -26.45
CA ILE A 9 54.22 -18.65 -27.39
C ILE A 9 55.46 -18.08 -28.12
N LEU A 10 55.81 -16.80 -27.97
CA LEU A 10 56.86 -16.16 -28.78
C LEU A 10 58.13 -15.70 -28.03
N VAL A 11 58.57 -16.43 -27.00
CA VAL A 11 59.94 -16.27 -26.46
C VAL A 11 60.65 -17.62 -26.44
N LEU A 12 61.16 -18.05 -27.60
CA LEU A 12 62.14 -19.13 -27.69
C LEU A 12 63.54 -18.52 -27.48
N SER A 13 64.11 -18.73 -26.29
CA SER A 13 65.51 -18.45 -26.00
C SER A 13 66.43 -19.53 -26.63
N PRO A 14 67.66 -19.21 -27.08
CA PRO A 14 68.50 -20.13 -27.87
C PRO A 14 69.29 -21.15 -27.04
N ASP A 15 69.23 -21.07 -25.71
CA ASP A 15 70.05 -21.91 -24.84
C ASP A 15 69.23 -23.11 -24.36
N GLY A 16 69.42 -24.24 -25.05
CA GLY A 16 68.68 -25.48 -24.84
C GLY A 16 68.91 -26.13 -23.48
N ILE A 17 68.28 -25.62 -22.42
CA ILE A 17 68.15 -26.29 -21.11
C ILE A 17 66.75 -26.09 -20.52
N SER A 18 65.92 -27.13 -20.64
CA SER A 18 65.08 -27.71 -19.58
C SER A 18 64.17 -26.82 -18.69
N THR A 19 63.50 -25.79 -19.21
CA THR A 19 62.42 -25.12 -18.46
C THR A 19 61.00 -25.57 -18.88
N ALA A 20 60.85 -26.24 -20.01
CA ALA A 20 59.53 -26.64 -20.52
C ALA A 20 58.74 -27.57 -19.57
N CYS A 21 59.38 -28.46 -18.81
CA CYS A 21 58.65 -29.41 -17.95
C CYS A 21 57.92 -28.75 -16.76
N LEU A 22 58.37 -27.60 -16.25
CA LEU A 22 57.77 -26.98 -15.06
C LEU A 22 56.57 -26.08 -15.38
N GLU A 23 56.41 -25.66 -16.65
CA GLU A 23 55.23 -24.90 -17.11
C GLU A 23 54.08 -25.82 -17.54
N TRP A 24 54.37 -27.01 -18.07
CA TRP A 24 53.33 -27.96 -18.50
C TRP A 24 52.57 -28.58 -17.33
N GLU A 25 53.21 -28.89 -16.20
CA GLU A 25 52.52 -29.37 -14.99
C GLU A 25 51.55 -28.32 -14.42
N TRP A 26 51.95 -27.04 -14.42
CA TRP A 26 51.11 -25.93 -13.95
C TRP A 26 49.86 -25.71 -14.84
N ILE A 27 50.03 -25.83 -16.16
CA ILE A 27 48.93 -25.69 -17.11
C ILE A 27 47.98 -26.90 -17.02
N GLU A 28 48.50 -28.10 -16.83
CA GLU A 28 47.68 -29.31 -16.65
C GLU A 28 46.91 -29.28 -15.33
N GLU A 29 47.51 -28.82 -14.23
CA GLU A 29 46.81 -28.59 -12.95
C GLU A 29 45.73 -27.52 -13.08
N GLU A 30 45.96 -26.44 -13.83
CA GLU A 30 44.96 -25.39 -14.04
C GLU A 30 43.80 -25.86 -14.94
N ILE A 31 44.10 -26.68 -15.95
CA ILE A 31 43.08 -27.31 -16.82
C ILE A 31 42.28 -28.37 -16.03
N GLN A 32 42.91 -29.17 -15.17
CA GLN A 32 42.21 -30.08 -14.25
C GLN A 32 41.34 -29.32 -13.24
N TRP A 33 41.84 -28.22 -12.68
CA TRP A 33 41.10 -27.36 -11.76
C TRP A 33 39.88 -26.67 -12.40
N LYS A 34 39.94 -26.41 -13.71
CA LYS A 34 38.80 -25.90 -14.50
C LYS A 34 37.80 -27.00 -14.90
N ASN A 35 38.27 -28.20 -15.23
CA ASN A 35 37.41 -29.33 -15.60
C ASN A 35 36.69 -30.00 -14.41
N GLN A 36 37.24 -29.93 -13.20
CA GLN A 36 36.62 -30.54 -12.00
C GLN A 36 35.49 -29.72 -11.38
N ARG A 37 35.34 -28.43 -11.70
CA ARG A 37 34.21 -27.60 -11.21
C ARG A 37 33.11 -27.50 -12.26
N GLY A 38 32.21 -28.47 -12.22
CA GLY A 38 31.01 -28.54 -13.07
C GLY A 38 29.97 -27.43 -12.89
N GLU A 39 30.19 -26.39 -12.08
CA GLU A 39 29.33 -25.20 -12.04
C GLU A 39 30.17 -23.96 -11.72
N ARG A 40 30.04 -22.88 -12.51
CA ARG A 40 30.78 -21.64 -12.22
C ARG A 40 30.28 -21.07 -10.88
N PRO A 41 31.16 -20.68 -9.94
CA PRO A 41 30.77 -20.12 -8.64
C PRO A 41 29.77 -18.96 -8.76
N GLU A 42 29.84 -18.23 -9.87
CA GLU A 42 28.96 -17.12 -10.20
C GLU A 42 27.50 -17.47 -10.53
N GLU A 43 27.22 -18.73 -10.86
CA GLU A 43 25.85 -19.23 -11.10
C GLU A 43 25.20 -19.75 -9.80
N ASN A 44 26.02 -20.29 -8.90
CA ASN A 44 25.56 -20.84 -7.62
C ASN A 44 25.04 -19.74 -6.68
N TRP A 45 25.77 -18.63 -6.50
CA TRP A 45 25.28 -17.52 -5.65
C TRP A 45 23.99 -16.91 -6.20
N LYS A 46 23.83 -16.80 -7.52
CA LYS A 46 22.60 -16.29 -8.15
C LYS A 46 21.39 -17.18 -7.86
N ARG A 47 21.59 -18.51 -7.88
CA ARG A 47 20.53 -19.49 -7.57
C ARG A 47 20.05 -19.35 -6.12
N HIS A 48 20.95 -19.20 -5.16
CA HIS A 48 20.59 -19.01 -3.75
C HIS A 48 20.12 -17.59 -3.39
N PHE A 49 20.52 -16.58 -4.17
CA PHE A 49 20.11 -15.20 -3.94
C PHE A 49 18.70 -14.91 -4.46
N SER A 50 18.24 -15.62 -5.50
CA SER A 50 16.91 -15.39 -6.09
C SER A 50 15.72 -15.66 -5.14
N PRO A 51 15.70 -16.71 -4.30
CA PRO A 51 14.63 -16.95 -3.35
C PRO A 51 14.62 -15.91 -2.23
N LEU A 52 15.81 -15.53 -1.71
CA LEU A 52 15.93 -14.47 -0.71
C LEU A 52 15.41 -13.13 -1.23
N ILE A 53 15.75 -12.76 -2.46
CA ILE A 53 15.21 -11.54 -3.09
C ILE A 53 13.70 -11.61 -3.26
N ARG A 54 13.13 -12.78 -3.58
CA ARG A 54 11.68 -12.97 -3.63
C ARG A 54 11.05 -12.80 -2.25
N GLU A 55 11.61 -13.41 -1.21
CA GLU A 55 11.10 -13.30 0.16
C GLU A 55 11.13 -11.86 0.67
N ILE A 56 12.24 -11.15 0.48
CA ILE A 56 12.36 -9.73 0.84
C ILE A 56 11.35 -8.89 0.05
N ARG A 57 11.19 -9.15 -1.25
CA ARG A 57 10.18 -8.47 -2.08
C ARG A 57 8.77 -8.70 -1.54
N ASP A 58 8.42 -9.94 -1.20
CA ASP A 58 7.10 -10.30 -0.67
C ASP A 58 6.84 -9.58 0.67
N ILE A 59 7.83 -9.51 1.56
CA ILE A 59 7.74 -8.76 2.82
C ILE A 59 7.45 -7.28 2.55
N VAL A 60 8.22 -6.65 1.66
CA VAL A 60 8.04 -5.23 1.32
C VAL A 60 6.67 -4.97 0.68
N GLN A 61 6.22 -5.86 -0.21
CA GLN A 61 4.90 -5.74 -0.84
C GLN A 61 3.76 -5.89 0.18
N LYS A 62 3.84 -6.87 1.07
CA LYS A 62 2.87 -7.08 2.15
C LYS A 62 2.83 -5.87 3.10
N ALA A 63 3.99 -5.33 3.48
CA ALA A 63 4.07 -4.15 4.35
C ALA A 63 3.43 -2.92 3.68
N ARG A 64 3.73 -2.66 2.40
CA ARG A 64 3.12 -1.55 1.65
C ARG A 64 1.60 -1.71 1.54
N LEU A 65 1.12 -2.92 1.23
CA LEU A 65 -0.30 -3.21 1.14
C LEU A 65 -1.01 -2.94 2.49
N ALA A 66 -0.43 -3.42 3.59
CA ALA A 66 -0.99 -3.22 4.92
C ALA A 66 -1.07 -1.72 5.29
N VAL A 67 -0.03 -0.94 4.99
CA VAL A 67 -0.04 0.51 5.20
C VAL A 67 -1.15 1.17 4.38
N THR A 68 -1.26 0.86 3.08
CA THR A 68 -2.29 1.44 2.22
C THR A 68 -3.70 1.09 2.69
N GLN A 69 -3.95 -0.16 3.08
CA GLN A 69 -5.25 -0.60 3.60
C GLN A 69 -5.63 0.12 4.90
N ASN A 70 -4.68 0.26 5.83
CA ASN A 70 -4.91 0.94 7.10
C ASN A 70 -5.18 2.44 6.87
N VAL A 71 -4.36 3.10 6.06
CA VAL A 71 -4.54 4.52 5.70
C VAL A 71 -5.90 4.75 5.04
N ASN A 72 -6.28 3.92 4.07
CA ASN A 72 -7.59 4.01 3.42
C ASN A 72 -8.74 3.89 4.44
N SER A 73 -8.65 2.92 5.35
CA SER A 73 -9.67 2.67 6.36
C SER A 73 -9.81 3.87 7.30
N ILE A 74 -8.69 4.40 7.81
CA ILE A 74 -8.68 5.60 8.66
C ILE A 74 -9.29 6.79 7.92
N LEU A 75 -8.91 7.02 6.66
CA LEU A 75 -9.43 8.13 5.86
C LEU A 75 -10.94 8.07 5.69
N VAL A 76 -11.49 6.90 5.36
CA VAL A 76 -12.93 6.77 5.15
C VAL A 76 -13.70 7.02 6.44
N VAL A 77 -13.20 6.50 7.57
CA VAL A 77 -13.83 6.70 8.89
C VAL A 77 -13.78 8.16 9.31
N THR A 78 -12.63 8.81 9.16
CA THR A 78 -12.47 10.23 9.45
C THR A 78 -13.42 11.07 8.60
N ASN A 79 -13.51 10.80 7.30
CA ASN A 79 -14.40 11.53 6.39
C ASN A 79 -15.88 11.31 6.73
N PHE A 80 -16.27 10.09 7.12
CA PHE A 80 -17.61 9.79 7.60
C PHE A 80 -17.96 10.60 8.85
N GLU A 81 -17.06 10.61 9.84
CA GLU A 81 -17.25 11.32 11.10
C GLU A 81 -17.30 12.84 10.90
N ILE A 82 -16.46 13.39 10.04
CA ILE A 82 -16.55 14.82 9.66
C ILE A 82 -17.92 15.11 9.05
N GLY A 83 -18.39 14.25 8.13
CA GLY A 83 -19.72 14.35 7.54
C GLY A 83 -20.84 14.35 8.59
N ARG A 84 -20.75 13.45 9.58
CA ARG A 84 -21.68 13.39 10.72
C ARG A 84 -21.74 14.71 11.47
N ARG A 85 -20.58 15.26 11.86
CA ARG A 85 -20.50 16.52 12.61
C ARG A 85 -21.08 17.70 11.83
N ILE A 86 -20.84 17.76 10.52
CA ILE A 86 -21.42 18.81 9.66
C ILE A 86 -22.94 18.71 9.68
N VAL A 87 -23.50 17.52 9.49
CA VAL A 87 -24.97 17.33 9.45
C VAL A 87 -25.62 17.61 10.80
N GLU A 88 -25.02 17.13 11.91
CA GLU A 88 -25.53 17.41 13.25
C GLU A 88 -25.51 18.91 13.58
N HIS A 89 -24.44 19.61 13.20
CA HIS A 89 -24.35 21.05 13.39
C HIS A 89 -25.39 21.82 12.56
N GLU A 90 -25.62 21.41 11.30
CA GLU A 90 -26.66 22.00 10.46
C GLU A 90 -28.08 21.77 11.01
N GLN A 91 -28.35 20.61 11.63
CA GLN A 91 -29.66 20.26 12.20
C GLN A 91 -29.96 20.96 13.53
N GLN A 92 -28.92 21.34 14.29
CA GLN A 92 -29.06 22.14 15.51
C GLN A 92 -29.34 23.62 15.22
N GLY A 93 -29.15 24.06 13.98
CA GLY A 93 -29.59 25.37 13.49
C GLY A 93 -31.00 25.33 12.92
N GLU A 94 -31.68 26.48 12.87
CA GLU A 94 -32.94 26.62 12.13
C GLU A 94 -32.77 26.17 10.67
N PRO A 95 -33.74 25.41 10.08
CA PRO A 95 -33.63 24.84 8.74
C PRO A 95 -33.81 25.92 7.66
N LYS A 96 -32.83 26.83 7.56
CA LYS A 96 -32.73 27.82 6.49
C LYS A 96 -31.68 27.32 5.50
N ALA A 97 -32.10 27.16 4.24
CA ALA A 97 -31.28 26.65 3.13
C ALA A 97 -29.94 27.40 2.89
N GLY A 98 -29.72 28.55 3.53
CA GLY A 98 -28.45 29.29 3.47
C GLY A 98 -27.38 28.86 4.50
N TYR A 99 -27.78 28.27 5.63
CA TYR A 99 -26.85 28.01 6.75
C TYR A 99 -25.78 26.99 6.40
N GLY A 100 -26.15 25.84 5.82
CA GLY A 100 -25.18 24.80 5.44
C GLY A 100 -24.13 25.25 4.42
N LYS A 101 -24.52 26.10 3.45
CA LYS A 101 -23.54 26.68 2.50
C LYS A 101 -22.50 27.56 3.19
N GLN A 102 -22.94 28.36 4.17
CA GLN A 102 -22.04 29.21 4.95
C GLN A 102 -21.15 28.36 5.87
N THR A 103 -21.70 27.33 6.53
CA THR A 103 -20.94 26.40 7.38
C THR A 103 -19.81 25.72 6.60
N ILE A 104 -20.10 25.12 5.44
CA ILE A 104 -19.07 24.46 4.62
C ILE A 104 -18.01 25.45 4.14
N GLN A 105 -18.42 26.67 3.80
CA GLN A 105 -17.47 27.71 3.39
C GLN A 105 -16.51 28.08 4.51
N GLU A 106 -17.02 28.29 5.72
CA GLU A 106 -16.21 28.63 6.88
C GLU A 106 -15.29 27.49 7.30
N LEU A 107 -15.83 26.26 7.39
CA LEU A 107 -15.04 25.06 7.66
C LEU A 107 -13.93 24.88 6.62
N SER A 108 -14.22 25.12 5.35
CA SER A 108 -13.20 25.00 4.31
C SER A 108 -12.07 25.99 4.50
N HIS A 109 -12.37 27.23 4.87
CA HIS A 109 -11.35 28.24 5.15
C HIS A 109 -10.48 27.84 6.34
N GLN A 110 -11.09 27.63 7.51
CA GLN A 110 -10.36 27.36 8.75
C GLN A 110 -9.58 26.03 8.70
N LEU A 111 -10.19 24.95 8.22
CA LEU A 111 -9.51 23.64 8.20
C LEU A 111 -8.45 23.56 7.12
N THR A 112 -8.59 24.30 6.01
CA THR A 112 -7.51 24.39 5.01
C THR A 112 -6.34 25.22 5.53
N GLU A 113 -6.60 26.26 6.33
CA GLU A 113 -5.55 27.03 7.00
C GLU A 113 -4.80 26.19 8.04
N GLU A 114 -5.50 25.39 8.83
CA GLU A 114 -4.91 24.56 9.89
C GLU A 114 -4.23 23.29 9.37
N PHE A 115 -4.89 22.54 8.48
CA PHE A 115 -4.46 21.20 8.06
C PHE A 115 -4.03 21.11 6.59
N GLY A 116 -4.27 22.15 5.80
CA GLY A 116 -3.88 22.20 4.40
C GLY A 116 -4.80 21.43 3.45
N ARG A 117 -4.20 20.75 2.46
CA ARG A 117 -4.93 20.10 1.37
C ARG A 117 -5.82 18.98 1.90
N GLY A 118 -7.06 18.93 1.42
CA GLY A 118 -8.06 17.94 1.83
C GLY A 118 -9.33 18.56 2.38
N PHE A 119 -9.32 19.83 2.77
CA PHE A 119 -10.48 20.52 3.38
C PHE A 119 -11.11 21.58 2.45
N SER A 120 -11.06 21.33 1.13
CA SER A 120 -11.79 22.19 0.18
C SER A 120 -13.31 22.05 0.37
N LYS A 121 -14.07 23.10 0.02
CA LYS A 121 -15.55 23.11 0.07
C LYS A 121 -16.14 21.84 -0.55
N ARG A 122 -15.67 21.47 -1.76
CA ARG A 122 -16.10 20.25 -2.47
C ARG A 122 -15.84 18.98 -1.67
N ASN A 123 -14.68 18.86 -1.01
CA ASN A 123 -14.39 17.64 -0.25
C ASN A 123 -15.24 17.56 1.02
N LEU A 124 -15.50 18.69 1.69
CA LEU A 124 -16.43 18.74 2.82
C LEU A 124 -17.87 18.43 2.40
N GLU A 125 -18.31 18.88 1.22
CA GLU A 125 -19.59 18.47 0.64
C GLU A 125 -19.64 16.96 0.40
N TYR A 126 -18.56 16.35 -0.11
CA TYR A 126 -18.48 14.89 -0.25
C TYR A 126 -18.54 14.18 1.10
N MET A 127 -17.84 14.66 2.13
CA MET A 127 -17.91 14.08 3.48
C MET A 127 -19.33 14.14 4.04
N ARG A 128 -19.99 15.31 3.94
CA ARG A 128 -21.38 15.52 4.34
C ARG A 128 -22.33 14.58 3.60
N ARG A 129 -22.22 14.49 2.27
CA ARG A 129 -23.04 13.61 1.44
C ARG A 129 -22.79 12.14 1.78
N PHE A 130 -21.53 11.77 2.00
CA PHE A 130 -21.15 10.42 2.39
C PHE A 130 -21.82 9.99 3.68
N TYR A 131 -21.86 10.87 4.69
CA TYR A 131 -22.61 10.58 5.90
C TYR A 131 -24.11 10.40 5.61
N LEU A 132 -24.75 11.31 4.86
CA LEU A 132 -26.18 11.21 4.56
C LEU A 132 -26.57 9.93 3.79
N GLU A 133 -25.74 9.52 2.83
CA GLU A 133 -26.02 8.33 2.01
C GLU A 133 -25.76 7.02 2.76
N TYR A 134 -24.76 7.01 3.66
CA TYR A 134 -24.33 5.80 4.34
C TYR A 134 -24.69 5.79 5.83
N CYS A 135 -25.38 6.77 6.42
CA CYS A 135 -25.78 6.71 7.84
C CYS A 135 -26.88 5.67 8.11
N GLY A 136 -27.86 5.55 7.21
CA GLY A 136 -29.01 4.62 7.38
C GLY A 136 -28.70 3.15 7.13
N SER A 137 -27.57 2.83 6.49
CA SER A 137 -27.13 1.45 6.24
C SER A 137 -26.20 0.90 7.34
N ALA A 138 -26.12 1.59 8.50
CA ALA A 138 -25.25 1.23 9.63
C ALA A 138 -25.72 -0.05 10.34
N PRO A 139 -24.87 -1.08 10.54
CA PRO A 139 -25.27 -2.18 11.40
C PRO A 139 -25.58 -1.63 12.81
N PRO A 140 -26.54 -2.22 13.55
CA PRO A 140 -27.12 -1.65 14.77
C PRO A 140 -26.16 -1.51 15.96
N ALA A 141 -24.87 -1.82 15.79
CA ALA A 141 -23.89 -1.85 16.88
C ALA A 141 -23.17 -0.50 17.11
N VAL A 142 -23.41 0.51 16.30
CA VAL A 142 -23.06 1.90 16.64
C VAL A 142 -24.32 2.57 17.14
N PRO A 143 -24.48 2.82 18.45
CA PRO A 143 -25.58 3.62 18.95
C PRO A 143 -25.48 4.99 18.27
N CYS A 144 -26.43 5.27 17.38
CA CYS A 144 -26.72 6.60 16.86
C CYS A 144 -27.38 7.51 17.92
N GLN A 145 -27.27 7.12 19.20
CA GLN A 145 -27.68 7.88 20.36
C GLN A 145 -26.52 7.84 21.35
N SER A 146 -26.09 9.04 21.73
CA SER A 146 -25.29 9.29 22.92
C SER A 146 -25.81 8.49 24.13
N ASP A 147 -24.88 8.09 24.98
CA ASP A 147 -25.04 7.40 26.27
C ASP A 147 -25.15 5.86 26.23
N THR A 148 -24.01 5.19 26.07
CA THR A 148 -23.86 3.82 26.59
C THR A 148 -22.58 3.67 27.39
N VAL A 149 -22.81 3.54 28.69
CA VAL A 149 -21.93 3.08 29.76
C VAL A 149 -21.07 1.89 29.31
N VAL A 150 -19.77 2.00 29.58
CA VAL A 150 -18.75 0.98 29.41
C VAL A 150 -19.21 -0.32 30.10
N SER A 151 -19.60 -1.32 29.31
CA SER A 151 -19.79 -2.68 29.80
C SER A 151 -18.43 -3.38 29.82
N ALA A 152 -17.99 -3.74 31.03
CA ALA A 152 -16.73 -4.42 31.28
C ALA A 152 -16.71 -5.79 30.57
N GLY A 153 -15.83 -5.95 29.57
CA GLY A 153 -15.60 -7.25 28.94
C GLY A 153 -15.07 -7.27 27.50
N GLN A 154 -14.79 -6.14 26.84
CA GLN A 154 -14.24 -6.17 25.48
C GLN A 154 -12.69 -6.11 25.46
N PRO A 155 -12.04 -6.89 24.55
CA PRO A 155 -10.59 -6.91 24.43
C PRO A 155 -10.04 -5.54 24.04
N ILE A 156 -8.84 -5.27 24.54
CA ILE A 156 -8.17 -3.97 24.61
C ILE A 156 -7.88 -3.41 23.21
N ALA A 157 -8.25 -2.12 23.03
CA ALA A 157 -7.87 -1.19 21.97
C ALA A 157 -8.43 -1.43 20.55
N GLN A 158 -9.73 -1.13 20.33
CA GLN A 158 -10.21 -0.85 18.98
C GLN A 158 -10.06 0.64 18.67
N THR A 159 -9.04 1.00 17.87
CA THR A 159 -9.00 2.28 17.13
C THR A 159 -10.29 2.44 16.33
N LEU A 160 -10.77 3.68 16.14
CA LEU A 160 -12.01 3.95 15.38
C LEU A 160 -11.99 3.25 14.00
N SER A 161 -10.85 3.21 13.33
CA SER A 161 -10.70 2.44 12.08
C SER A 161 -11.08 0.96 12.26
N ALA A 162 -10.62 0.28 13.30
CA ALA A 162 -10.92 -1.13 13.58
C ALA A 162 -12.42 -1.39 13.82
N GLN A 163 -13.14 -0.45 14.45
CA GLN A 163 -14.58 -0.58 14.69
C GLN A 163 -15.40 -0.46 13.39
N PHE A 164 -14.91 0.34 12.45
CA PHE A 164 -15.60 0.63 11.18
C PHE A 164 -15.03 -0.15 9.98
N THR A 165 -13.93 -0.89 10.13
CA THR A 165 -13.33 -1.71 9.05
C THR A 165 -14.31 -2.72 8.44
N PRO A 166 -15.19 -3.43 9.19
CA PRO A 166 -16.14 -4.35 8.56
C PRO A 166 -17.20 -3.63 7.70
N ARG A 167 -17.34 -2.32 7.84
CA ARG A 167 -18.33 -1.49 7.14
C ARG A 167 -17.78 -0.81 5.89
N PHE A 168 -16.55 -0.33 5.94
CA PHE A 168 -15.96 0.44 4.86
C PHE A 168 -14.81 -0.31 4.21
N ALA A 169 -15.15 -1.18 3.26
CA ALA A 169 -14.14 -1.99 2.57
C ALA A 169 -13.36 -1.20 1.51
N LEU A 170 -13.89 -0.08 1.01
CA LEU A 170 -13.38 0.61 -0.17
C LEU A 170 -12.56 1.85 0.21
N SER A 171 -11.72 2.35 -0.72
CA SER A 171 -10.96 3.57 -0.49
C SER A 171 -11.86 4.82 -0.62
N TRP A 172 -11.43 5.95 -0.06
CA TRP A 172 -12.19 7.21 -0.15
C TRP A 172 -12.48 7.64 -1.58
N SER A 173 -11.49 7.56 -2.48
CA SER A 173 -11.67 7.90 -3.90
C SER A 173 -12.74 7.03 -4.56
N HIS A 174 -12.85 5.77 -4.13
CA HIS A 174 -13.87 4.85 -4.64
C HIS A 174 -15.27 5.23 -4.13
N TYR A 175 -15.40 5.62 -2.86
CA TYR A 175 -16.68 6.16 -2.36
C TYR A 175 -17.09 7.45 -3.07
N ILE A 176 -16.15 8.36 -3.37
CA ILE A 176 -16.46 9.54 -4.20
C ILE A 176 -17.01 9.13 -5.56
N PHE A 177 -16.41 8.12 -6.20
CA PHE A 177 -16.90 7.58 -7.47
C PHE A 177 -18.32 7.01 -7.33
N LEU A 178 -18.56 6.14 -6.34
CA LEU A 178 -19.87 5.52 -6.10
C LEU A 178 -20.96 6.56 -5.79
N MET A 179 -20.66 7.59 -5.01
CA MET A 179 -21.60 8.67 -4.70
C MET A 179 -21.97 9.54 -5.92
N ASN A 180 -21.23 9.44 -7.03
CA ASN A 180 -21.56 10.12 -8.29
C ASN A 180 -22.40 9.25 -9.24
N ILE A 181 -22.69 8.00 -8.88
CA ILE A 181 -23.60 7.12 -9.63
C ILE A 181 -25.00 7.33 -9.06
N ASP A 182 -25.92 7.87 -9.85
CA ASP A 182 -27.28 8.20 -9.40
C ASP A 182 -28.14 6.94 -9.17
N ASN A 183 -27.94 5.89 -9.98
CA ASN A 183 -28.69 4.65 -9.86
C ASN A 183 -28.19 3.81 -8.67
N LEU A 184 -29.08 3.58 -7.69
CA LEU A 184 -28.77 2.83 -6.47
C LEU A 184 -28.42 1.36 -6.74
N GLU A 185 -29.06 0.71 -7.71
CA GLU A 185 -28.78 -0.69 -8.06
C GLU A 185 -27.42 -0.82 -8.74
N GLU A 186 -27.12 0.09 -9.67
CA GLU A 186 -25.81 0.15 -10.33
C GLU A 186 -24.70 0.40 -9.31
N ARG A 187 -24.92 1.33 -8.38
CA ARG A 187 -23.98 1.61 -7.29
C ARG A 187 -23.72 0.39 -6.41
N ARG A 188 -24.79 -0.32 -5.99
CA ARG A 188 -24.68 -1.55 -5.18
C ARG A 188 -23.97 -2.66 -5.94
N PHE A 189 -24.24 -2.81 -7.24
CA PHE A 189 -23.57 -3.78 -8.09
C PHE A 189 -22.05 -3.55 -8.09
N TYR A 190 -21.60 -2.31 -8.31
CA TYR A 190 -20.18 -1.98 -8.27
C TYR A 190 -19.56 -2.13 -6.88
N GLU A 191 -20.29 -1.80 -5.81
CA GLU A 191 -19.82 -2.00 -4.44
C GLU A 191 -19.53 -3.48 -4.15
N ILE A 192 -20.42 -4.38 -4.57
CA ILE A 192 -20.26 -5.84 -4.41
C ILE A 192 -19.11 -6.36 -5.28
N GLU A 193 -19.05 -5.97 -6.56
CA GLU A 193 -17.99 -6.42 -7.46
C GLU A 193 -16.59 -6.07 -6.95
N VAL A 194 -16.41 -4.88 -6.37
CA VAL A 194 -15.10 -4.40 -5.93
C VAL A 194 -14.70 -5.05 -4.61
N GLN A 195 -15.65 -5.39 -3.74
CA GLN A 195 -15.39 -6.17 -2.54
C GLN A 195 -14.93 -7.60 -2.87
N HIS A 196 -15.46 -8.20 -3.95
CA HIS A 196 -15.13 -9.57 -4.34
C HIS A 196 -13.75 -9.71 -5.01
N ARG A 197 -13.21 -8.61 -5.57
CA ARG A 197 -11.97 -8.60 -6.37
C ARG A 197 -10.69 -8.39 -5.55
N ARG A 198 -10.77 -8.42 -4.23
CA ARG A 198 -9.69 -8.06 -3.30
C ARG A 198 -8.91 -9.24 -2.74
#